data_AF-A0A2D6X613-F1
#
_entry.id   AF-A0A2D6X613-F1
#
_cell.length_a   1.000
_cell.length_b   1.000
_cell.length_c   1.000
_cell.angle_alpha   90.00
_cell.angle_beta   90.00
_cell.angle_gamma   90.00
#
_symmetry.space_group_name_H-M   'P 1'
#
loop_
_entity.id
_entity.type
_entity.pdbx_description
1 polymer ?
#
loop_
_entity_poly.entity_id
_entity_poly.type
_entity_poly.pdbx_seq_one_letter_code
_entity_poly.pdbx_strand_id
1 'polypeptide(L)'
;MVETLFILILYMRGAPLEYMGHHDVRGQWQEMGMAGCLSMKRTLRRNGWRDKEGSGTRYSCERRKVYVETGSDGRHRVTKIID
;
A
#
# COMPACT_ATOMS: atom_id res chain seq x y z
N MET A 1 9.84 -11.47 7.03
CA MET A 1 10.83 -10.61 7.73
C MET A 1 10.20 -9.30 8.15
N VAL A 2 10.77 -8.59 9.14
CA VAL A 2 10.28 -7.27 9.56
C VAL A 2 11.08 -6.19 8.85
N GLU A 3 10.39 -5.24 8.22
CA GLU A 3 11.00 -4.14 7.47
C GLU A 3 10.32 -2.79 7.77
N THR A 4 10.97 -1.69 7.40
CA THR A 4 10.40 -0.34 7.49
C THR A 4 10.38 0.30 6.11
N LEU A 5 9.18 0.43 5.53
CA LEU A 5 9.00 0.91 4.16
C LEU A 5 7.78 1.83 4.04
N PHE A 6 7.68 2.55 2.92
CA PHE A 6 6.47 3.30 2.59
C PHE A 6 5.41 2.36 2.05
N ILE A 7 4.22 2.37 2.64
CA ILE A 7 3.09 1.56 2.20
C ILE A 7 1.91 2.45 1.80
N LEU A 8 1.20 2.00 0.78
CA LEU A 8 -0.14 2.50 0.48
C LEU A 8 -1.14 1.68 1.31
N ILE A 9 -1.94 2.33 2.14
CA ILE A 9 -2.92 1.70 3.02
C ILE A 9 -4.32 2.15 2.59
N LEU A 10 -5.21 1.18 2.38
CA LEU A 10 -6.64 1.40 2.34
C LEU A 10 -7.19 1.31 3.77
N TYR A 11 -7.66 2.43 4.30
CA TYR A 11 -8.47 2.42 5.51
C TYR A 11 -9.94 2.33 5.15
N MET A 12 -10.70 1.59 5.95
CA MET A 12 -12.16 1.59 5.92
C MET A 12 -12.66 1.75 7.35
N ARG A 13 -13.44 2.81 7.60
CA ARG A 13 -13.93 3.18 8.95
C ARG A 13 -12.81 3.28 9.99
N GLY A 14 -11.65 3.81 9.58
CA GLY A 14 -10.48 3.98 10.46
C GLY A 14 -9.61 2.74 10.65
N ALA A 15 -10.04 1.55 10.23
CA ALA A 15 -9.23 0.34 10.29
C ALA A 15 -8.45 0.12 8.98
N PRO A 16 -7.17 -0.29 9.01
CA PRO A 16 -6.42 -0.67 7.82
C PRO A 16 -6.97 -1.99 7.27
N LEU A 17 -7.52 -1.97 6.06
CA LEU A 17 -8.12 -3.14 5.40
C LEU A 17 -7.13 -3.81 4.46
N GLU A 18 -6.46 -3.02 3.61
CA GLU A 18 -5.46 -3.51 2.66
C GLU A 18 -4.24 -2.61 2.70
N TYR A 19 -3.07 -3.19 2.43
CA TYR A 19 -1.83 -2.44 2.32
C TYR A 19 -0.88 -3.10 1.33
N MET A 20 -0.10 -2.26 0.65
CA MET A 20 0.91 -2.70 -0.29
C MET A 20 2.19 -1.89 -0.11
N GLY A 21 3.31 -2.62 -0.07
CA GLY A 21 4.65 -2.05 0.03
C GLY A 21 5.50 -2.26 -1.21
N HIS A 22 4.93 -2.85 -2.25
CA HIS A 22 5.58 -3.08 -3.54
C HIS A 22 4.56 -2.84 -4.64
N HIS A 23 5.02 -2.44 -5.82
CA HIS A 23 4.16 -2.23 -6.98
C HIS A 23 4.87 -2.58 -8.28
N ASP A 24 4.06 -2.85 -9.32
CA ASP A 24 4.57 -3.05 -10.67
C ASP A 24 4.93 -1.70 -11.30
N VAL A 25 6.17 -1.57 -11.74
CA VAL A 25 6.66 -0.47 -12.56
C VAL A 25 7.21 -1.06 -13.85
N ARG A 26 6.38 -1.05 -14.90
CA ARG A 26 6.74 -1.52 -16.26
C ARG A 26 7.20 -2.99 -16.27
N GLY A 27 6.48 -3.85 -15.57
CA GLY A 27 6.77 -5.28 -15.45
C GLY A 27 7.84 -5.62 -14.42
N GLN A 28 8.38 -4.63 -13.71
CA GLN A 28 9.36 -4.82 -12.64
C GLN A 28 8.67 -4.62 -11.29
N TRP A 29 8.74 -5.64 -10.43
CA TRP A 29 8.23 -5.56 -9.07
C TRP A 29 9.22 -4.77 -8.21
N GLN A 30 8.82 -3.60 -7.71
CA GLN A 30 9.70 -2.71 -6.97
C GLN A 30 9.11 -2.34 -5.61
N GLU A 31 9.99 -2.12 -4.62
CA GLU A 31 9.61 -1.58 -3.31
C GLU A 31 8.97 -0.20 -3.49
N MET A 32 7.89 0.03 -2.75
CA MET A 32 7.14 1.26 -2.77
C MET A 32 7.88 2.36 -2.00
N GLY A 33 8.41 3.35 -2.72
CA GLY A 33 8.84 4.62 -2.14
C GLY A 33 7.68 5.63 -2.01
N MET A 34 7.92 6.78 -1.37
CA MET A 34 6.92 7.86 -1.26
C MET A 34 6.40 8.30 -2.64
N ALA A 35 7.29 8.45 -3.64
CA ALA A 35 6.90 8.85 -4.99
C ALA A 35 6.00 7.79 -5.66
N GLY A 36 6.33 6.51 -5.51
CA GLY A 36 5.52 5.38 -5.99
C GLY A 36 4.14 5.36 -5.34
N CYS A 37 4.10 5.50 -4.01
CA CYS A 37 2.84 5.52 -3.26
C CYS A 37 1.93 6.68 -3.69
N LEU A 38 2.47 7.90 -3.79
CA LEU A 38 1.70 9.06 -4.25
C LEU A 38 1.22 8.91 -5.68
N SER A 39 2.04 8.31 -6.56
CA SER A 39 1.64 8.00 -7.94
C SER A 39 0.49 7.01 -7.97
N MET A 40 0.56 5.93 -7.20
CA MET A 40 -0.48 4.92 -7.11
C MET A 40 -1.78 5.50 -6.55
N LYS A 41 -1.71 6.28 -5.46
CA LYS A 41 -2.85 7.00 -4.89
C LYS A 41 -3.53 7.90 -5.94
N ARG A 42 -2.74 8.63 -6.74
CA ARG A 42 -3.28 9.46 -7.84
C ARG A 42 -3.94 8.62 -8.93
N THR A 43 -3.36 7.47 -9.29
CA THR A 43 -3.93 6.55 -10.28
C THR A 43 -5.26 5.96 -9.80
N LEU A 44 -5.33 5.50 -8.54
CA LEU A 44 -6.58 5.04 -7.95
C LEU A 44 -7.66 6.13 -8.00
N ARG A 45 -7.29 7.37 -7.66
CA ARG A 45 -8.21 8.52 -7.76
C ARG A 45 -8.73 8.76 -9.16
N ARG A 46 -7.87 8.64 -10.18
CA ARG A 46 -8.26 8.75 -11.59
C ARG A 46 -9.17 7.60 -12.04
N ASN A 47 -8.97 6.40 -11.49
CA ASN A 47 -9.76 5.22 -11.80
C ASN A 47 -11.09 5.15 -11.02
N GLY A 48 -11.54 6.26 -10.43
CA GLY A 48 -12.85 6.36 -9.78
C GLY A 48 -12.86 6.05 -8.28
N TRP A 49 -11.73 5.67 -7.69
CA TRP A 49 -11.65 5.58 -6.21
C TRP A 49 -11.65 6.98 -5.62
N ARG A 50 -12.74 7.34 -4.95
CA ARG A 50 -12.84 8.60 -4.21
C ARG A 50 -12.89 8.28 -2.73
N ASP A 51 -12.10 9.03 -1.96
CA ASP A 51 -12.28 9.06 -0.52
C ASP A 51 -13.74 9.50 -0.27
N LYS A 52 -14.52 8.67 0.41
CA LYS A 52 -15.94 8.94 0.70
C LYS A 52 -16.08 9.18 2.19
N GLU A 53 -16.43 10.42 2.57
CA GLU A 53 -16.65 10.83 3.96
C GLU A 53 -17.69 9.95 4.69
N GLY A 54 -18.63 9.31 3.98
CA GLY A 54 -19.62 8.41 4.57
C GLY A 54 -19.24 6.93 4.67
N SER A 55 -18.33 6.42 3.83
CA SER A 55 -17.87 5.02 3.92
C SER A 55 -16.63 4.86 4.81
N GLY A 56 -16.02 5.99 5.21
CA GLY A 56 -14.76 6.02 5.96
C GLY A 56 -13.61 5.40 5.16
N THR A 57 -13.73 5.33 3.83
CA THR A 57 -12.73 4.75 2.95
C THR A 57 -11.72 5.82 2.58
N ARG A 58 -10.45 5.62 2.93
CA ARG A 58 -9.35 6.53 2.54
C ARG A 58 -8.09 5.78 2.17
N TYR A 59 -7.40 6.23 1.12
CA TYR A 59 -6.03 5.79 0.86
C TYR A 59 -5.00 6.70 1.54
N SER A 60 -4.03 6.10 2.22
CA SER A 60 -2.95 6.81 2.93
C SER A 60 -1.58 6.29 2.50
N CYS A 61 -0.58 7.18 2.44
CA CYS A 61 0.81 6.82 2.20
C CYS A 61 1.58 7.01 3.50
N GLU A 62 2.06 5.93 4.10
CA GLU A 62 2.65 5.96 5.43
C GLU A 62 3.95 5.16 5.48
N ARG A 63 4.92 5.63 6.26
CA ARG A 63 6.11 4.84 6.58
C ARG A 63 5.79 4.01 7.81
N ARG A 64 5.78 2.68 7.67
CA ARG A 64 5.37 1.75 8.74
C ARG A 64 6.39 0.63 8.89
N LYS A 65 6.49 0.09 10.10
CA LYS A 65 7.11 -1.22 10.31
C LYS A 65 6.12 -2.29 9.90
N VAL A 66 6.55 -3.27 9.13
CA VAL A 66 5.66 -4.28 8.54
C VAL A 66 6.32 -5.65 8.48
N TYR A 67 5.50 -6.69 8.50
CA TYR A 67 5.92 -8.03 8.08
C TYR A 67 5.81 -8.13 6.56
N VAL A 68 6.91 -8.57 5.95
CA VAL A 68 7.04 -8.85 4.52
C VAL A 68 7.29 -10.35 4.33
N GLU A 69 6.54 -10.95 3.42
CA GLU A 69 6.75 -12.33 2.99
C GLU A 69 7.02 -12.38 1.49
N THR A 70 7.88 -13.32 1.09
CA THR A 70 8.16 -13.59 -0.31
C THR A 70 7.22 -14.68 -0.78
N GLY A 71 6.38 -14.37 -1.77
CA GLY A 71 5.52 -15.37 -2.40
C GLY A 71 6.31 -16.38 -3.21
N SER A 72 5.64 -17.46 -3.64
CA SER A 72 6.22 -18.46 -4.54
C SER A 72 6.61 -17.89 -5.92
N ASP A 73 6.08 -16.72 -6.27
CA ASP A 73 6.42 -15.93 -7.45
C ASP A 73 7.67 -15.04 -7.26
N GLY A 74 8.35 -15.15 -6.11
CA GLY A 74 9.49 -14.32 -5.74
C GLY A 74 9.12 -12.88 -5.37
N ARG A 75 7.83 -12.54 -5.31
CA ARG A 75 7.38 -11.17 -5.02
C ARG A 75 7.22 -10.95 -3.53
N HIS A 76 7.84 -9.88 -3.04
CA HIS A 76 7.66 -9.42 -1.66
C HIS A 76 6.29 -8.77 -1.51
N ARG A 77 5.54 -9.20 -0.50
CA ARG A 77 4.21 -8.72 -0.16
C ARG A 77 4.15 -8.37 1.32
N VAL A 78 3.49 -7.26 1.62
CA VAL A 78 3.25 -6.86 3.01
C VAL A 78 2.08 -7.68 3.53
N THR A 79 2.29 -8.44 4.61
CA THR A 79 1.28 -9.32 5.20
C THR A 79 0.69 -8.79 6.49
N LYS A 80 1.41 -7.90 7.19
CA LYS A 80 0.94 -7.26 8.43
C LYS A 80 1.63 -5.93 8.71
N ILE A 81 0.88 -4.95 9.22
CA ILE A 81 1.44 -3.74 9.83
C ILE A 81 1.76 -4.03 11.30
N ILE A 82 2.96 -3.65 11.75
CA ILE A 82 3.40 -3.76 13.13
C ILE A 82 3.20 -2.38 13.78
N ASP A 83 2.48 -2.34 14.89
CA ASP A 83 2.39 -1.16 15.76
C ASP A 83 3.62 -1.07 16.67
#